data_AF-A0A3B9WPT9-F1
#
_entry.id   AF-A0A3B9WPT9-F1
#
_cell.length_a   1.000
_cell.length_b   1.000
_cell.length_c   1.000
_cell.angle_alpha   90.00
_cell.angle_beta   90.00
_cell.angle_gamma   90.00
#
_symmetry.space_group_name_H-M   'P 1'
#
loop_
_entity.id
_entity.type
_entity.pdbx_description
1 polymer ?
#
loop_
_entity_poly.entity_id
_entity_poly.type
_entity_poly.pdbx_seq_one_letter_code
_entity_poly.pdbx_strand_id
1 'polypeptide(L)' 'MPILVIELKWNKSAETALDQIRKKHYPEVLKGRDEQILLVGISYDKDDPEKKHSCIIEEQDGYSTLSPI' A
#
# COMPACT_ATOMS: atom_id res chain seq x y z
N MET A 1 -14.01 -1.70 -8.26
CA MET A 1 -13.70 -1.61 -6.81
C MET A 1 -12.19 -1.76 -6.70
N PRO A 2 -11.48 -0.88 -5.98
CA PRO A 2 -10.02 -0.92 -5.94
C PRO A 2 -9.51 -2.15 -5.18
N ILE A 3 -8.31 -2.60 -5.55
CA ILE A 3 -7.57 -3.62 -4.82
C ILE A 3 -6.70 -2.91 -3.77
N LEU A 4 -6.79 -3.35 -2.52
CA LEU A 4 -6.01 -2.77 -1.43
C LEU A 4 -4.80 -3.65 -1.10
N VAL A 5 -3.62 -3.07 -1.12
CA VAL A 5 -2.40 -3.68 -0.58
C VAL A 5 -2.03 -2.93 0.69
N ILE A 6 -2.25 -3.56 1.84
CA ILE A 6 -2.13 -2.92 3.15
C ILE A 6 -0.93 -3.48 3.92
N GLU A 7 -0.08 -2.60 4.45
CA GLU A 7 1.00 -2.96 5.37
C GLU A 7 0.87 -2.14 6.65
N LEU A 8 0.95 -2.80 7.81
CA LEU A 8 0.80 -2.21 9.14
C LEU A 8 2.11 -2.28 9.93
N LYS A 9 2.50 -1.17 10.57
CA LYS A 9 3.67 -1.06 11.45
C LYS A 9 3.32 -0.46 12.81
N TRP A 10 3.89 -1.00 13.88
CA TRP A 10 3.62 -0.57 15.27
C TRP A 10 4.73 0.29 15.89
N ASN A 11 5.86 0.49 15.20
CA ASN A 11 7.00 1.29 15.67
C ASN A 11 7.80 1.95 14.54
N LYS A 12 7.18 2.12 13.38
CA LYS A 12 7.77 2.79 12.21
C LYS A 12 6.73 3.67 11.55
N SER A 13 7.16 4.58 10.69
CA SER A 13 6.24 5.49 9.99
C SER A 13 5.43 4.78 8.89
N ALA A 14 4.34 5.42 8.45
CA ALA A 14 3.48 4.91 7.38
C ALA A 14 4.24 4.81 6.04
N GLU A 15 5.19 5.71 5.79
CA GLU A 15 6.08 5.68 4.62
C GLU A 15 6.90 4.40 4.58
N THR A 16 7.44 3.95 5.73
CA THR A 16 8.21 2.70 5.78
C THR A 16 7.36 1.46 5.48
N ALA A 17 6.04 1.54 5.72
CA ALA A 17 5.11 0.47 5.35
C ALA A 17 4.94 0.43 3.82
N LEU A 18 4.78 1.59 3.17
CA LEU A 18 4.74 1.69 1.71
C LEU A 18 6.06 1.23 1.06
N ASP A 19 7.20 1.61 1.62
CA ASP A 19 8.51 1.17 1.12
C ASP A 19 8.66 -0.36 1.20
N GLN A 20 8.11 -0.99 2.23
CA GLN A 20 8.09 -2.44 2.31
C GLN A 20 7.23 -3.07 1.21
N ILE A 21 6.04 -2.52 0.95
CA ILE A 21 5.16 -2.99 -0.13
C ILE A 21 5.89 -2.97 -1.47
N ARG A 22 6.58 -1.86 -1.78
CA ARG A 22 7.37 -1.70 -3.02
C ARG A 22 8.54 -2.67 -3.08
N LYS A 23 9.36 -2.73 -2.02
CA LYS A 23 10.56 -3.59 -1.95
C LYS A 23 10.23 -5.08 -2.05
N LYS A 24 9.06 -5.48 -1.57
CA LYS A 24 8.59 -6.87 -1.62
C LYS A 24 7.80 -7.19 -2.88
N HIS A 25 7.62 -6.21 -3.78
CA HIS A 25 6.95 -6.41 -5.06
C HIS A 25 5.53 -7.00 -4.91
N TYR A 26 4.83 -6.70 -3.81
CA TYR A 26 3.47 -7.22 -3.59
C TYR A 26 2.48 -6.82 -4.70
N PRO A 27 2.54 -5.61 -5.28
CA PRO A 27 1.65 -5.28 -6.40
C PRO A 27 1.90 -6.12 -7.66
N GLU A 28 3.03 -6.81 -7.79
CA GLU A 28 3.33 -7.59 -8.99
C GLU A 28 2.42 -8.80 -9.18
N VAL A 29 1.89 -9.37 -8.10
CA VAL A 29 0.89 -10.46 -8.18
C VAL A 29 -0.45 -9.98 -8.74
N LEU A 30 -0.62 -8.67 -8.86
CA LEU A 30 -1.80 -7.99 -9.38
C LEU A 30 -1.59 -7.49 -10.82
N LYS A 31 -0.44 -7.77 -11.46
CA LYS A 31 -0.22 -7.44 -12.88
C LYS A 31 -1.28 -8.11 -13.77
N GLY A 32 -1.77 -7.40 -14.80
CA GLY A 32 -2.81 -7.88 -15.72
C GLY A 32 -4.24 -7.73 -15.19
N ARG A 33 -4.41 -7.09 -14.04
CA ARG A 33 -5.69 -6.61 -13.53
C ARG A 33 -5.90 -5.17 -13.99
N ASP A 34 -7.08 -4.89 -14.53
CA ASP A 34 -7.48 -3.54 -14.97
C ASP A 34 -8.12 -2.75 -13.81
N GLU A 35 -8.05 -3.28 -12.59
CA GLU A 35 -8.52 -2.61 -11.38
C GLU A 35 -7.44 -1.67 -10.79
N GLN A 36 -7.87 -0.48 -10.36
CA GLN A 36 -7.08 0.46 -9.57
C GLN A 36 -6.48 -0.24 -8.33
N ILE A 37 -5.21 0.00 -8.06
CA ILE A 37 -4.50 -0.52 -6.89
C ILE A 37 -4.27 0.64 -5.91
N LEU A 38 -4.65 0.46 -4.65
CA LEU A 38 -4.31 1.38 -3.58
C LEU A 38 -3.28 0.73 -2.66
N LEU A 39 -2.11 1.35 -2.56
CA LEU A 39 -1.10 0.98 -1.58
C LEU A 39 -1.38 1.75 -0.30
N VAL A 40 -1.56 1.04 0.81
CA VAL A 40 -1.94 1.63 2.09
C VAL A 40 -0.88 1.28 3.14
N GLY A 41 -0.13 2.30 3.53
CA GLY A 41 0.82 2.21 4.64
C GLY A 41 0.16 2.73 5.92
N ILE A 42 0.07 1.88 6.94
CA ILE A 42 -0.48 2.25 8.25
C ILE A 42 0.60 2.14 9.31
N SER A 43 0.68 3.15 10.15
CA SER A 43 1.53 3.21 11.33
C SER A 43 0.70 3.50 12.57
N TYR A 44 1.04 2.86 13.68
CA TYR A 44 0.52 3.20 14.98
C TYR A 44 1.61 3.08 16.03
N ASP A 45 1.38 3.69 17.19
CA ASP A 45 2.16 3.43 18.39
C ASP A 45 1.30 2.55 19.33
N LYS A 46 1.84 1.39 19.71
CA LYS A 46 1.14 0.46 20.61
C LYS A 46 0.93 1.05 22.01
N ASP A 47 1.81 1.97 22.42
CA ASP A 47 1.86 2.56 23.75
C ASP A 47 1.07 3.89 23.80
N ASP A 48 0.62 4.40 22.64
CA ASP A 48 -0.29 5.54 22.57
C ASP A 48 -1.65 5.18 23.22
N PRO A 49 -2.08 5.89 24.28
CA PRO A 49 -3.37 5.67 24.93
C PRO A 49 -4.55 6.01 24.00
N GLU A 50 -4.38 6.93 23.05
CA GLU A 50 -5.43 7.33 22.11
C GLU A 50 -5.53 6.39 20.90
N LYS A 51 -4.59 5.44 20.76
CA LYS A 51 -4.53 4.45 19.67
C LYS A 51 -4.62 5.11 18.29
N LYS A 52 -3.93 6.25 18.11
CA LYS A 52 -3.89 6.95 16.82
C LYS A 52 -3.16 6.12 15.78
N HIS A 53 -3.63 6.25 14.55
CA HIS A 53 -3.00 5.65 13.38
C HIS A 53 -2.65 6.76 12.39
N SER A 54 -1.43 6.74 11.88
CA SER A 54 -1.03 7.50 10.70
C SER A 54 -1.21 6.62 9.47
N CYS A 55 -1.79 7.17 8.41
CA CYS A 55 -2.10 6.45 7.19
C CYS A 55 -1.66 7.26 5.98
N ILE A 56 -0.98 6.60 5.04
CA ILE A 56 -0.67 7.13 3.71
C ILE A 56 -1.25 6.18 2.68
N ILE A 57 -1.98 6.75 1.72
CA ILE A 57 -2.61 6.02 0.63
C ILE A 57 -2.02 6.55 -0.67
N GLU A 58 -1.52 5.64 -1.49
CA GLU A 58 -1.05 5.92 -2.84
C GLU A 58 -1.86 5.14 -3.86
N GLU A 59 -2.23 5.82 -4.95
CA GLU A 59 -2.92 5.22 -6.07
C GLU A 59 -1.92 4.79 -7.15
N GLN A 60 -2.13 3.58 -7.68
CA GLN A 60 -1.41 3.06 -8.84
C GLN A 60 -2.42 2.53 -9.86
N ASP A 61 -2.20 2.88 -11.12
CA ASP A 61 -2.92 2.25 -12.21
C ASP A 61 -2.60 0.75 -12.24
N GLY A 62 -3.64 -0.07 -12.40
CA GLY A 62 -3.46 -1.50 -12.66
C GLY A 62 -2.61 -1.66 -13.93
N TYR A 63 -1.66 -2.59 -13.91
CA TYR A 63 -0.85 -2.89 -15.09
C TYR A 63 -1.74 -3.52 -16.16
N SER A 64 -2.37 -2.69 -17.00
CA SER A 64 -3.05 -3.16 -18.20
C SER A 64 -2.02 -3.76 -19.15
N THR A 65 -2.33 -4.92 -19.73
CA THR A 65 -1.52 -5.52 -20.80
C THR A 65 -1.58 -4.72 -22.10
N LEU A 66 -2.32 -3.60 -22.12
CA LEU A 66 -2.33 -2.63 -23.20
C LEU A 66 -1.39 -1.46 -22.86
N SER A 67 -0.08 -1.72 -22.85
CA SER A 67 0.88 -0.64 -23.08
C SER A 67 0.71 -0.10 -24.50
N PRO A 68 0.66 1.22 -24.72
CA PRO A 68 0.54 1.80 -26.05
C PRO A 68 1.76 1.40 -26.90
N ILE A 69 1.48 0.94 -28.13
CA ILE A 69 2.46 0.89 -29.23
C ILE A 69 2.88 2.32 -29.55
#